data_AF-A0A529Z4J8-F1
#
_entry.id   AF-A0A529Z4J8-F1
#
_cell.length_a   1.000
_cell.length_b   1.000
_cell.length_c   1.000
_cell.angle_alpha   90.00
_cell.angle_beta   90.00
_cell.angle_gamma   90.00
#
_symmetry.space_group_name_H-M   'P 1'
#
loop_
_entity.id
_entity.type
_entity.pdbx_description
1 polymer ?
#
loop_
_entity_poly.entity_id
_entity_poly.type
_entity_poly.pdbx_seq_one_letter_code
_entity_poly.pdbx_strand_id
1 'polypeptide(L)' 'MESAHAEGRHDEKVDSRLLAGKLAKEVGITEAQARELIHMIGFDWTSLVREARFLKDRH' A
#
# COMPACT_ATOMS: atom_id res chain seq x y z
N MET A 1 -28.16 22.64 5.09
CA MET A 1 -28.02 21.64 4.00
C MET A 1 -27.01 22.26 3.05
N GLU A 2 -25.77 21.81 2.98
CA GLU A 2 -25.33 20.46 2.67
C GLU A 2 -23.93 20.23 3.25
N SER A 3 -23.81 19.30 4.20
CA SER A 3 -22.52 18.77 4.65
C SER A 3 -22.26 17.53 3.81
N ALA A 4 -21.48 17.61 2.73
CA ALA A 4 -21.21 16.41 1.91
C ALA A 4 -19.98 16.53 0.99
N HIS A 5 -18.78 16.78 1.52
CA HIS A 5 -17.54 16.49 0.77
C HIS A 5 -16.40 16.06 1.71
N ALA A 6 -16.59 14.94 2.41
CA ALA A 6 -15.51 14.31 3.20
C ALA A 6 -15.44 12.77 3.07
N GLU A 7 -16.18 12.17 2.12
CA GLU A 7 -16.24 10.70 2.02
C GLU A 7 -15.19 10.05 1.10
N GLY A 8 -14.44 10.79 0.28
CA GLY A 8 -13.45 10.19 -0.63
C GLY A 8 -12.11 9.78 -0.02
N ARG A 9 -11.86 10.05 1.28
CA ARG A 9 -10.53 9.89 1.90
C ARG A 9 -10.42 8.69 2.86
N HIS A 10 -11.55 8.10 3.24
CA HIS A 10 -11.56 6.95 4.14
C HIS A 10 -11.35 5.64 3.39
N ASP A 11 -11.92 5.48 2.20
CA ASP A 11 -11.80 4.24 1.41
C ASP A 11 -10.37 3.99 0.92
N GLU A 12 -9.69 5.00 0.37
CA GLU A 12 -8.30 4.87 -0.11
C GLU A 12 -7.31 4.50 1.01
N LYS A 13 -7.56 4.99 2.23
CA LYS A 13 -6.74 4.65 3.41
C LYS A 13 -6.99 3.23 3.91
N VAL A 14 -8.23 2.75 3.80
CA VAL A 14 -8.59 1.37 4.12
C VAL A 14 -8.00 0.43 3.08
N ASP A 15 -8.10 0.79 1.80
CA ASP A 15 -7.55 0.02 0.68
C ASP A 15 -6.04 -0.07 0.73
N SER A 16 -5.34 1.04 1.04
CA SER A 16 -3.88 1.03 1.19
C SER A 16 -3.41 0.21 2.39
N ARG A 17 -4.16 0.20 3.50
CA ARG A 17 -3.82 -0.61 4.67
C ARG A 17 -4.00 -2.11 4.38
N LEU A 18 -5.10 -2.48 3.72
CA LEU A 18 -5.36 -3.86 3.28
C LEU A 18 -4.32 -4.32 2.27
N LEU A 19 -4.01 -3.49 1.28
CA LEU A 19 -3.02 -3.78 0.25
C LEU A 19 -1.61 -3.91 0.84
N ALA A 20 -1.24 -3.04 1.79
CA ALA A 20 0.04 -3.11 2.48
C ALA A 20 0.20 -4.42 3.27
N GLY A 21 -0.84 -4.83 3.99
CA GLY A 21 -0.84 -6.10 4.73
C GLY A 21 -0.72 -7.31 3.79
N LYS A 22 -1.37 -7.28 2.63
CA LYS A 22 -1.25 -8.32 1.62
C LYS A 22 0.16 -8.38 1.05
N LEU A 23 0.74 -7.23 0.67
CA LEU A 23 2.08 -7.14 0.10
C LEU A 23 3.16 -7.60 1.08
N ALA A 24 3.05 -7.19 2.35
CA ALA A 24 3.94 -7.59 3.43
C ALA A 24 3.98 -9.12 3.60
N LYS A 25 2.81 -9.77 3.61
CA LYS A 25 2.70 -11.23 3.71
C LYS A 25 3.23 -11.97 2.48
N GLU A 26 2.92 -11.47 1.28
CA GLU A 26 3.32 -12.10 0.01
C GLU A 26 4.83 -12.08 -0.18
N VAL A 27 5.48 -10.95 0.14
CA VAL A 27 6.90 -10.76 -0.15
C VAL A 27 7.78 -11.05 1.07
N GLY A 28 7.26 -10.85 2.28
CA GLY A 28 8.00 -10.96 3.53
C GLY A 28 8.71 -9.67 3.94
N ILE A 29 8.13 -8.51 3.59
CA ILE A 29 8.57 -7.19 4.07
C ILE A 29 7.66 -6.70 5.20
N THR A 30 8.04 -5.63 5.89
CA THR A 30 7.18 -5.03 6.91
C THR A 30 6.01 -4.27 6.29
N GLU A 31 4.88 -4.17 7.00
CA GLU A 31 3.74 -3.36 6.54
C GLU A 31 4.10 -1.86 6.37
N ALA A 32 5.09 -1.37 7.10
CA ALA A 32 5.58 0.00 6.97
C ALA A 32 6.24 0.20 5.60
N GLN A 33 7.18 -0.69 5.23
CA GLN A 33 7.81 -0.68 3.90
C GLN A 33 6.76 -0.84 2.78
N ALA A 34 5.77 -1.71 2.98
CA ALA A 34 4.69 -1.89 2.01
C ALA A 34 3.82 -0.63 1.85
N ARG A 35 3.52 0.08 2.94
CA ARG A 35 2.80 1.36 2.89
C ARG A 35 3.61 2.45 2.17
N GLU A 36 4.90 2.53 2.41
CA GLU A 36 5.79 3.47 1.70
C GLU A 36 5.79 3.20 0.20
N LEU A 37 5.89 1.92 -0.21
CA LEU A 37 5.78 1.55 -1.61
C LEU A 37 4.45 2.00 -2.22
N ILE A 38 3.32 1.70 -1.57
CA ILE A 38 1.99 2.09 -2.06
C ILE A 38 1.89 3.62 -2.19
N HIS A 39 2.51 4.37 -1.27
CA HIS A 39 2.53 5.82 -1.35
C HIS A 39 3.42 6.35 -2.49
N MET A 40 4.54 5.67 -2.78
CA MET A 40 5.51 6.10 -3.81
C MET A 40 5.08 5.73 -5.23
N ILE A 41 4.54 4.52 -5.45
CA ILE A 41 4.25 3.98 -6.79
C ILE A 41 2.76 3.74 -7.05
N GLY A 42 1.90 3.89 -6.04
CA GLY A 42 0.47 3.67 -6.14
C GLY A 42 0.04 2.23 -5.87
N PHE A 43 -1.15 1.85 -6.36
CA PHE A 43 -1.83 0.60 -6.02
C PHE A 43 -1.58 -0.54 -7.04
N ASP A 44 -0.65 -0.38 -7.98
CA ASP A 44 -0.35 -1.41 -8.98
C ASP A 44 0.36 -2.62 -8.35
N TRP A 45 -0.35 -3.74 -8.26
CA TRP A 45 0.14 -4.92 -7.55
C TRP A 45 1.44 -5.50 -8.14
N THR A 46 1.57 -5.52 -9.47
CA THR A 46 2.77 -6.07 -10.14
C THR A 46 4.00 -5.23 -9.82
N SER A 47 3.88 -3.91 -9.88
CA SER A 47 4.96 -2.97 -9.53
C SER A 47 5.30 -3.05 -8.06
N LEU A 48 4.30 -3.17 -7.18
CA LEU A 48 4.47 -3.32 -5.73
C LEU A 48 5.23 -4.60 -5.38
N VAL A 49 4.85 -5.75 -5.94
CA VAL A 49 5.53 -7.02 -5.69
C VAL A 49 6.96 -6.98 -6.21
N ARG A 50 7.20 -6.39 -7.39
CA ARG A 50 8.54 -6.25 -7.94
C ARG A 50 9.43 -5.42 -7.01
N GLU A 51 8.97 -4.25 -6.61
CA GLU A 51 9.76 -3.35 -5.77
C GLU A 51 9.95 -3.87 -4.34
N ALA A 52 8.91 -4.49 -3.77
CA ALA A 52 9.01 -5.16 -2.48
C ALA A 52 10.05 -6.29 -2.49
N ARG A 53 10.15 -7.07 -3.59
CA ARG A 53 11.17 -8.12 -3.71
C ARG A 53 12.58 -7.53 -3.77
N PHE A 54 12.76 -6.46 -4.54
CA PHE A 54 14.03 -5.72 -4.56
C PHE A 54 14.39 -5.15 -3.18
N LEU A 55 13.42 -4.66 -2.40
CA LEU A 55 13.65 -4.20 -1.03
C LEU A 55 14.05 -5.32 -0.08
N LYS A 56 13.42 -6.49 -0.20
CA LYS A 56 13.76 -7.67 0.62
C LYS A 56 15.19 -8.16 0.34
N ASP A 57 15.58 -8.25 -0.92
CA ASP A 57 16.90 -8.76 -1.29
C ASP A 57 18.04 -7.79 -0.91
N ARG A 58 17.71 -6.55 -0.53
CA ARG A 58 18.66 -5.53 -0.08
C ARG A 58 18.89 -5.51 1.44
N HIS A 59 18.21 -6.34 2.21
CA HIS A 59 18.25 -6.41 3.67
C HIS A 59 18.66 -7.80 4.18
#